data_AF-A0A4R6R551-F1
#
_entry.id   AF-A0A4R6R551-F1
#
_cell.length_a   1.000
_cell.length_b   1.000
_cell.length_c   1.000
_cell.angle_alpha   90.00
_cell.angle_beta   90.00
_cell.angle_gamma   90.00
#
_symmetry.space_group_name_H-M   'P 1'
#
loop_
_entity.id
_entity.type
_entity.pdbx_description
1 polymer ?
#
loop_
_entity_poly.entity_id
_entity_poly.type
_entity_poly.pdbx_seq_one_letter_code
_entity_poly.pdbx_strand_id
1 'polypeptide(L)'
;RSNPVVLRLICFMLILSHIQGCMRRFCRPSLGRLSQLDIAVWSGRSKVSENNVYDHVSGRDVLAMVRAAVGEPSRAKGPLARLNGVKLLERSEFARLKVPTAHTTDFGYCIHDYSMLPCQAHQDCLNCDEHLCVKGDPEKEGRLNDLIRETKQLLAKAEADQGLQFAGAHRWVEAQTRTLARAEELKRIMDDPLVPAGAVISINTPVMPSRLTQAIHDRQKLIALSPAVHPVKAGRRRRA
;
A
#
# COMPACT_ATOMS: atom_id res chain seq x y z
N ARG A 1 36.35 -20.76 -42.11
CA ARG A 1 35.79 -20.15 -43.34
C ARG A 1 34.31 -20.53 -43.39
N SER A 2 33.42 -19.62 -43.02
CA SER A 2 31.98 -19.87 -43.10
C SER A 2 31.60 -20.01 -44.57
N ASN A 3 31.02 -21.13 -44.97
CA ASN A 3 30.60 -21.38 -46.35
C ASN A 3 29.55 -20.33 -46.74
N PRO A 4 29.75 -19.52 -47.80
CA PRO A 4 28.85 -18.42 -48.17
C PRO A 4 27.42 -18.88 -48.46
N VAL A 5 27.22 -20.15 -48.84
CA VAL A 5 25.90 -20.76 -49.00
C VAL A 5 25.18 -20.91 -47.66
N VAL A 6 25.90 -21.35 -46.62
CA VAL A 6 25.36 -21.52 -45.26
C VAL A 6 25.01 -20.17 -44.66
N LEU A 7 25.84 -19.15 -44.86
CA LEU A 7 25.57 -17.80 -44.36
C LEU A 7 24.34 -17.18 -45.04
N ARG A 8 24.15 -17.41 -46.36
CA ARG A 8 22.95 -17.00 -47.09
C ARG A 8 21.69 -17.72 -46.62
N LEU A 9 21.77 -19.02 -46.35
CA LEU A 9 20.66 -19.81 -45.79
C LEU A 9 20.25 -19.33 -44.39
N ILE A 10 21.22 -19.06 -43.52
CA ILE A 10 20.95 -18.51 -42.18
C ILE A 10 20.29 -17.13 -42.29
N CYS A 11 20.80 -16.27 -43.17
CA CYS A 11 20.23 -14.94 -43.39
C CYS A 11 18.79 -15.03 -43.94
N PHE A 12 18.53 -15.95 -44.88
CA PHE A 12 17.20 -16.19 -45.45
C PHE A 12 16.21 -16.70 -44.39
N MET A 13 16.64 -17.63 -43.52
CA MET A 13 15.81 -18.14 -42.42
C MET A 13 15.51 -17.08 -41.35
N LEU A 14 16.45 -16.17 -41.07
CA LEU A 14 16.23 -15.05 -40.17
C LEU A 14 15.23 -14.03 -40.75
N ILE A 15 15.32 -13.74 -42.05
CA ILE A 15 14.39 -12.84 -42.75
C ILE A 15 12.98 -13.43 -42.76
N LEU A 16 12.82 -14.71 -43.09
CA LEU A 16 11.53 -15.43 -43.04
C LEU A 16 10.93 -15.42 -41.64
N SER A 17 11.75 -15.66 -40.60
CA SER A 17 11.32 -15.60 -39.20
C SER A 17 10.81 -14.21 -38.81
N HIS A 18 11.47 -13.15 -39.29
CA HIS A 18 11.06 -11.77 -39.02
C HIS A 18 9.76 -11.39 -39.74
N ILE A 19 9.59 -11.79 -41.01
CA ILE A 19 8.38 -11.56 -41.79
C ILE A 19 7.17 -12.27 -41.16
N GLN A 20 7.34 -13.53 -40.73
CA GLN A 20 6.29 -14.29 -40.05
C GLN A 20 5.88 -13.65 -38.70
N GLY A 21 6.84 -13.11 -37.95
CA GLY A 21 6.57 -12.38 -36.71
C GLY A 21 5.80 -11.08 -36.94
N CYS A 22 6.14 -10.31 -37.97
CA CYS A 22 5.46 -9.06 -38.33
C CYS A 22 4.04 -9.27 -38.86
N MET A 23 3.79 -10.35 -39.61
CA MET A 23 2.47 -10.60 -40.21
C MET A 23 1.39 -10.92 -39.17
N ARG A 24 1.74 -11.59 -38.07
CA ARG A 24 0.86 -11.77 -36.89
C ARG A 24 0.42 -10.45 -36.27
N ARG A 25 1.25 -9.41 -36.32
CA ARG A 25 0.96 -8.07 -35.80
C ARG A 25 0.07 -7.27 -36.77
N PHE A 26 0.24 -7.47 -38.08
CA PHE A 26 -0.51 -6.77 -39.12
C PHE A 26 -1.97 -7.26 -39.26
N CYS A 27 -2.23 -8.56 -39.13
CA CYS A 27 -3.57 -9.14 -39.30
C CYS A 27 -4.50 -9.01 -38.07
N ARG A 28 -4.17 -8.14 -37.09
CA ARG A 28 -4.88 -8.04 -35.80
C ARG A 28 -5.85 -6.85 -35.64
N PRO A 29 -5.70 -5.68 -36.31
CA PRO A 29 -6.54 -4.53 -35.96
C PRO A 29 -7.92 -4.41 -36.62
N SER A 30 -8.26 -5.14 -37.69
CA SER A 30 -9.48 -4.81 -38.48
C SER A 30 -10.33 -5.99 -38.97
N LEU A 31 -9.87 -7.23 -38.83
CA LEU A 31 -10.64 -8.44 -39.11
C LEU A 31 -10.46 -9.35 -37.90
N GLY A 32 -11.53 -9.99 -37.43
CA GLY A 32 -11.57 -10.75 -36.16
C GLY A 32 -10.30 -11.57 -35.89
N ARG A 33 -9.86 -11.58 -34.63
CA ARG A 33 -8.64 -12.26 -34.18
C ARG A 33 -8.57 -13.67 -34.79
N LEU A 34 -7.55 -13.94 -35.60
CA LEU A 34 -7.28 -15.27 -36.14
C LEU A 34 -7.11 -16.28 -34.99
N SER A 35 -7.70 -17.46 -35.12
CA SER A 35 -7.51 -18.53 -34.15
C SER A 35 -6.05 -19.03 -34.19
N GLN A 36 -5.60 -19.70 -33.12
CA GLN A 36 -4.26 -20.30 -33.12
C GLN A 36 -4.07 -21.33 -34.24
N LEU A 37 -5.17 -21.96 -34.69
CA LEU A 37 -5.16 -22.86 -35.84
C LEU A 37 -4.95 -22.09 -37.15
N ASP A 38 -5.70 -21.01 -37.37
CA ASP A 38 -5.54 -20.17 -38.56
C ASP A 38 -4.11 -19.64 -38.67
N ILE A 39 -3.56 -19.18 -37.54
CA ILE A 39 -2.19 -18.67 -37.55
C ILE A 39 -1.18 -19.78 -37.89
N ALA A 40 -1.40 -21.00 -37.42
CA ALA A 40 -0.54 -22.13 -37.79
C ALA A 40 -0.63 -22.44 -39.29
N VAL A 41 -1.83 -22.51 -39.84
CA VAL A 41 -2.08 -22.77 -41.27
C VAL A 41 -1.45 -21.70 -42.16
N TRP A 42 -1.72 -20.43 -41.88
CA TRP A 42 -1.17 -19.31 -42.64
C TRP A 42 0.35 -19.16 -42.52
N SER A 43 0.93 -19.63 -41.41
CA SER A 43 2.39 -19.61 -41.20
C SER A 43 3.09 -20.87 -41.73
N GLY A 44 2.36 -21.82 -42.33
CA GLY A 44 2.90 -23.08 -42.83
C GLY A 44 3.38 -24.03 -41.72
N ARG A 45 2.84 -23.91 -40.50
CA ARG A 45 3.26 -24.69 -39.33
C ARG A 45 2.54 -26.02 -39.27
N SER A 46 3.30 -27.05 -38.91
CA SER A 46 2.77 -28.41 -38.79
C SER A 46 1.98 -28.61 -37.49
N LYS A 47 2.33 -27.87 -36.43
CA LYS A 47 1.72 -27.96 -35.10
C LYS A 47 1.41 -26.58 -34.55
N VAL A 48 0.24 -26.44 -33.93
CA VAL A 48 -0.18 -25.19 -33.27
C VAL A 48 0.78 -24.79 -32.14
N SER A 49 1.44 -25.74 -31.47
CA SER A 49 2.40 -25.47 -30.40
C SER A 49 3.62 -24.64 -30.84
N GLU A 50 3.97 -24.68 -32.13
CA GLU A 50 5.06 -23.87 -32.72
C GLU A 50 4.74 -22.37 -32.69
N ASN A 51 3.49 -22.01 -32.40
CA ASN A 51 3.05 -20.63 -32.27
C ASN A 51 3.66 -19.87 -31.10
N ASN A 52 4.04 -20.58 -30.03
CA ASN A 52 4.59 -19.98 -28.82
C ASN A 52 5.99 -19.38 -29.05
N VAL A 53 6.78 -19.98 -29.96
CA VAL A 53 8.14 -19.52 -30.29
C VAL A 53 8.12 -18.15 -30.98
N TYR A 54 7.00 -17.82 -31.63
CA TYR A 54 6.79 -16.56 -32.36
C TYR A 54 5.58 -15.80 -31.81
N ASP A 55 5.37 -15.89 -30.49
CA ASP A 55 4.36 -15.09 -29.82
C ASP A 55 4.95 -13.71 -29.49
N HIS A 56 4.58 -12.72 -30.31
CA HIS A 56 4.95 -11.33 -30.12
C HIS A 56 3.81 -10.49 -29.50
N VAL A 57 2.88 -11.14 -28.78
CA VAL A 57 1.87 -10.44 -27.98
C VAL A 57 2.58 -9.49 -27.02
N SER A 58 2.33 -8.18 -27.18
CA SER A 58 2.91 -7.18 -26.30
C SER A 58 2.15 -7.11 -24.98
N GLY A 59 2.79 -6.59 -23.93
CA GLY A 59 2.09 -6.32 -22.67
C GLY A 59 0.86 -5.41 -22.84
N ARG A 60 0.89 -4.47 -23.80
CA ARG A 60 -0.27 -3.63 -24.16
C ARG A 60 -1.43 -4.44 -24.71
N ASP A 61 -1.15 -5.45 -25.53
CA ASP A 61 -2.16 -6.33 -26.10
C ASP A 61 -2.80 -7.23 -25.04
N VAL A 62 -2.02 -7.73 -24.08
CA VAL A 62 -2.52 -8.47 -22.92
C VAL A 62 -3.42 -7.58 -22.06
N LEU A 63 -2.98 -6.36 -21.77
CA LEU A 63 -3.76 -5.40 -20.99
C LEU A 63 -5.07 -5.02 -21.68
N ALA A 64 -5.09 -4.85 -23.00
CA ALA A 64 -6.30 -4.60 -23.78
C ALA A 64 -7.29 -5.78 -23.68
N MET A 65 -6.79 -7.02 -23.73
CA MET A 65 -7.63 -8.21 -23.55
C MET A 65 -8.23 -8.28 -22.14
N VAL A 66 -7.43 -8.02 -21.11
CA VAL A 66 -7.90 -8.02 -19.72
C VAL A 66 -8.97 -6.95 -19.52
N ARG A 67 -8.76 -5.73 -20.03
CA ARG A 67 -9.76 -4.65 -19.96
C ARG A 67 -11.08 -5.03 -20.63
N ALA A 68 -11.02 -5.61 -21.83
CA ALA A 68 -12.22 -6.05 -22.55
C ALA A 68 -12.96 -7.20 -21.84
N ALA A 69 -12.23 -8.09 -21.16
CA ALA A 69 -12.84 -9.18 -20.38
C ALA A 69 -13.45 -8.69 -19.05
N VAL A 70 -12.82 -7.72 -18.40
CA VAL A 70 -13.30 -7.12 -17.14
C VAL A 70 -14.53 -6.24 -17.37
N GLY A 71 -14.60 -5.52 -18.49
CA GLY A 71 -15.75 -4.67 -18.84
C GLY A 71 -17.00 -5.42 -19.28
N GLU A 72 -16.92 -6.74 -19.45
CA GLU A 72 -18.02 -7.60 -19.88
C GLU A 72 -18.41 -8.55 -18.73
N PRO A 73 -19.53 -8.31 -18.03
CA PRO A 73 -19.92 -9.09 -16.84
C PRO A 73 -20.04 -10.60 -17.11
N SER A 74 -20.37 -10.99 -18.35
CA SER A 74 -20.46 -12.39 -18.77
C SER A 74 -19.11 -13.09 -18.94
N ARG A 75 -18.02 -12.34 -19.09
CA ARG A 75 -16.66 -12.86 -19.33
C ARG A 75 -15.74 -12.75 -18.12
N ALA A 76 -16.01 -11.85 -17.18
CA ALA A 76 -15.32 -11.80 -15.91
C ALA A 76 -15.89 -12.86 -14.94
N LYS A 77 -15.03 -13.70 -14.36
CA LYS A 77 -15.40 -14.63 -13.27
C LYS A 77 -14.53 -14.34 -12.05
N GLY A 78 -15.08 -14.50 -10.84
CA GLY A 78 -14.35 -14.29 -9.58
C GLY A 78 -14.33 -12.83 -9.10
N PRO A 79 -13.38 -12.44 -8.23
CA PRO A 79 -13.37 -11.12 -7.58
C PRO A 79 -13.42 -9.92 -8.54
N LEU A 80 -12.83 -10.07 -9.74
CA LEU A 80 -12.84 -9.04 -10.78
C LEU A 80 -14.23 -8.78 -11.38
N ALA A 81 -15.12 -9.79 -11.37
CA ALA A 81 -16.50 -9.63 -11.83
C ALA A 81 -17.37 -8.86 -10.82
N ARG A 82 -16.91 -8.73 -9.57
CA ARG A 82 -17.60 -7.96 -8.51
C ARG A 82 -17.29 -6.46 -8.57
N LEU A 83 -16.39 -6.04 -9.47
CA LEU A 83 -16.04 -4.63 -9.65
C LEU A 83 -17.17 -3.80 -10.29
N ASN A 84 -18.30 -4.42 -10.67
CA ASN A 84 -19.45 -3.78 -11.32
C ASN A 84 -20.13 -2.67 -10.50
N GLY A 85 -19.71 -2.40 -9.26
CA GLY A 85 -20.14 -1.25 -8.44
C GLY A 85 -19.11 -0.13 -8.32
N VAL A 86 -17.93 -0.26 -8.93
CA VAL A 86 -16.85 0.73 -8.82
C VAL A 86 -17.01 1.76 -9.94
N LYS A 87 -17.44 2.98 -9.58
CA LYS A 87 -17.43 4.12 -10.49
C LYS A 87 -15.98 4.49 -10.82
N LEU A 88 -15.57 4.27 -12.06
CA LEU A 88 -14.29 4.78 -12.55
C LEU A 88 -14.38 6.31 -12.63
N LEU A 89 -13.48 6.99 -11.95
CA LEU A 89 -13.35 8.45 -12.00
C LEU A 89 -12.17 8.83 -12.89
N GLU A 90 -12.32 9.91 -13.64
CA GLU A 90 -11.18 10.49 -14.35
C GLU A 90 -10.13 10.98 -13.34
N ARG A 91 -8.85 11.01 -13.72
CA ARG A 91 -7.78 11.52 -12.85
C ARG A 91 -8.02 12.96 -12.41
N SER A 92 -8.57 13.80 -13.29
CA SER A 92 -8.89 15.19 -12.96
C SER A 92 -10.02 15.28 -11.94
N GLU A 93 -10.98 14.36 -11.96
CA GLU A 93 -12.06 14.27 -10.97
C GLU A 93 -11.55 13.74 -9.63
N PHE A 94 -10.70 12.71 -9.65
CA PHE A 94 -10.07 12.16 -8.46
C PHE A 94 -9.25 13.21 -7.71
N ALA A 95 -8.48 14.04 -8.43
CA ALA A 95 -7.67 15.12 -7.84
C ALA A 95 -8.52 16.22 -7.18
N ARG A 96 -9.83 16.30 -7.47
CA ARG A 96 -10.76 17.26 -6.85
C ARG A 96 -11.45 16.70 -5.60
N LEU A 97 -11.27 15.42 -5.27
CA LEU A 97 -11.84 14.83 -4.06
C LEU A 97 -11.16 15.39 -2.82
N LYS A 98 -11.95 15.81 -1.82
CA LYS A 98 -11.43 16.21 -0.51
C LYS A 98 -10.84 15.05 0.28
N VAL A 99 -11.38 13.86 0.07
CA VAL A 99 -10.92 12.59 0.66
C VAL A 99 -10.70 11.62 -0.50
N PRO A 100 -9.47 11.51 -1.04
CA PRO A 100 -9.18 10.69 -2.21
C PRO A 100 -9.23 9.19 -1.88
N THR A 101 -8.85 8.82 -0.66
CA THR A 101 -8.84 7.44 -0.18
C THR A 101 -9.44 7.37 1.22
N ALA A 102 -10.22 6.32 1.48
CA ALA A 102 -10.76 6.01 2.80
C ALA A 102 -10.49 4.53 3.11
N HIS A 103 -9.66 4.27 4.12
CA HIS A 103 -9.39 2.92 4.61
C HIS A 103 -10.22 2.64 5.85
N THR A 104 -11.05 1.60 5.80
CA THR A 104 -11.87 1.19 6.95
C THR A 104 -10.99 0.66 8.07
N THR A 105 -11.15 1.20 9.27
CA THR A 105 -10.51 0.70 10.50
C THR A 105 -11.57 0.13 11.45
N ASP A 106 -11.13 -0.41 12.58
CA ASP A 106 -12.01 -1.00 13.59
C ASP A 106 -13.04 0.00 14.13
N PHE A 107 -12.61 1.23 14.40
CA PHE A 107 -13.43 2.28 15.04
C PHE A 107 -13.95 3.34 14.05
N GLY A 108 -13.45 3.37 12.81
CA GLY A 108 -13.73 4.47 11.90
C GLY A 108 -13.15 4.27 10.50
N TYR A 109 -12.60 5.34 9.96
CA TYR A 109 -12.03 5.45 8.62
C TYR A 109 -10.77 6.31 8.65
N CYS A 110 -9.74 5.89 7.94
CA CYS A 110 -8.50 6.65 7.75
C CYS A 110 -8.56 7.36 6.39
N ILE A 111 -8.35 8.68 6.38
CA ILE A 111 -8.34 9.50 5.15
C ILE A 111 -6.94 9.73 4.56
N HIS A 112 -5.92 9.09 5.15
CA HIS A 112 -4.54 9.12 4.66
C HIS A 112 -4.48 8.79 3.17
N ASP A 113 -3.69 9.56 2.41
CA ASP A 113 -3.51 9.34 0.98
C ASP A 113 -2.56 8.16 0.71
N TYR A 114 -3.16 6.97 0.61
CA TYR A 114 -2.44 5.73 0.29
C TYR A 114 -1.93 5.68 -1.15
N SER A 115 -2.33 6.61 -2.03
CA SER A 115 -1.78 6.71 -3.38
C SER A 115 -0.37 7.31 -3.40
N MET A 116 -0.02 8.10 -2.37
CA MET A 116 1.28 8.76 -2.26
C MET A 116 2.28 7.99 -1.40
N LEU A 117 1.87 7.54 -0.21
CA LEU A 117 2.78 6.90 0.76
C LEU A 117 2.03 5.85 1.61
N PRO A 118 2.68 4.79 2.10
CA PRO A 118 2.15 4.00 3.20
C PRO A 118 2.06 4.80 4.51
N CYS A 119 1.03 4.54 5.31
CA CYS A 119 0.78 5.22 6.59
C CYS A 119 1.90 4.94 7.61
N GLN A 120 2.43 5.99 8.24
CA GLN A 120 3.48 5.91 9.25
C GLN A 120 2.95 5.55 10.65
N ALA A 121 1.66 5.80 10.89
CA ALA A 121 0.93 5.51 12.13
C ALA A 121 0.00 4.30 11.98
N HIS A 122 0.32 3.38 11.07
CA HIS A 122 -0.50 2.19 10.85
C HIS A 122 -0.66 1.40 12.16
N GLN A 123 -1.89 0.94 12.43
CA GLN A 123 -2.32 0.29 13.67
C GLN A 123 -2.39 1.18 14.92
N ASP A 124 -1.88 2.42 14.87
CA ASP A 124 -2.06 3.43 15.92
C ASP A 124 -3.12 4.47 15.51
N CYS A 125 -4.15 4.03 14.78
CA CYS A 125 -5.10 4.90 14.11
C CYS A 125 -5.89 5.81 15.06
N LEU A 126 -6.15 5.37 16.30
CA LEU A 126 -6.86 6.17 17.29
C LEU A 126 -6.05 7.39 17.76
N ASN A 127 -4.72 7.31 17.68
CA ASN A 127 -3.80 8.40 18.01
C ASN A 127 -3.42 9.22 16.76
N CYS A 128 -4.11 9.03 15.62
CA CYS A 128 -3.86 9.72 14.36
C CYS A 128 -4.87 10.86 14.13
N ASP A 129 -4.43 11.99 13.58
CA ASP A 129 -5.28 13.13 13.19
C ASP A 129 -6.05 12.88 11.88
N GLU A 130 -5.55 12.00 11.02
CA GLU A 130 -6.22 11.56 9.78
C GLU A 130 -7.31 10.50 10.01
N HIS A 131 -7.66 10.22 11.27
CA HIS A 131 -8.70 9.26 11.62
C HIS A 131 -10.05 9.94 11.83
N LEU A 132 -11.07 9.43 11.15
CA LEU A 132 -12.45 9.90 11.21
C LEU A 132 -13.34 8.79 11.76
N CYS A 133 -14.24 9.15 12.67
CA CYS A 133 -15.27 8.26 13.19
C CYS A 133 -16.66 8.78 12.81
N VAL A 134 -17.64 7.90 12.66
CA VAL A 134 -19.02 8.29 12.37
C VAL A 134 -19.90 7.84 13.52
N LYS A 135 -20.65 8.78 14.12
CA LYS A 135 -21.58 8.47 15.21
C LYS A 135 -22.78 7.67 14.71
N GLY A 136 -23.21 6.68 15.48
CA GLY A 136 -24.37 5.85 15.19
C GLY A 136 -24.05 4.57 14.42
N ASP A 137 -22.77 4.20 14.31
CA ASP A 137 -22.36 2.87 13.85
C ASP A 137 -22.23 1.94 15.07
N PRO A 138 -23.21 1.06 15.33
CA PRO A 138 -23.22 0.23 16.53
C PRO A 138 -22.07 -0.78 16.57
N GLU A 139 -21.55 -1.21 15.41
CA GLU A 139 -20.45 -2.16 15.34
C GLU A 139 -19.14 -1.47 15.76
N LYS A 140 -18.87 -0.28 15.21
CA LYS A 140 -17.68 0.51 15.55
C LYS A 140 -17.70 1.02 16.98
N GLU A 141 -18.86 1.47 17.46
CA GLU A 141 -19.05 1.87 18.86
C GLU A 141 -18.87 0.68 19.81
N GLY A 142 -19.37 -0.51 19.44
CA GLY A 142 -19.12 -1.76 20.17
C GLY A 142 -17.63 -2.06 20.30
N ARG A 143 -16.89 -2.02 19.18
CA ARG A 143 -15.44 -2.22 19.16
C ARG A 143 -14.68 -1.18 19.98
N LEU A 144 -15.12 0.08 19.99
CA LEU A 144 -14.54 1.12 20.83
C LEU A 144 -14.70 0.80 22.32
N ASN A 145 -15.87 0.31 22.74
CA ASN A 145 -16.08 -0.13 24.13
C ASN A 145 -15.20 -1.32 24.50
N ASP A 146 -15.03 -2.28 23.58
CA ASP A 146 -14.13 -3.42 23.77
C ASP A 146 -12.67 -2.96 23.91
N LEU A 147 -12.22 -2.03 23.07
CA LEU A 147 -10.90 -1.42 23.17
C LEU A 147 -10.69 -0.77 24.55
N ILE A 148 -11.62 0.06 25.00
CA ILE A 148 -11.51 0.72 26.32
C ILE A 148 -11.36 -0.32 27.44
N ARG A 149 -12.17 -1.39 27.40
CA ARG A 149 -12.11 -2.46 28.39
C ARG A 149 -10.77 -3.17 28.37
N GLU A 150 -10.27 -3.53 27.19
CA GLU A 150 -8.99 -4.22 27.02
C GLU A 150 -7.82 -3.32 27.44
N THR A 151 -7.78 -2.07 26.99
CA THR A 151 -6.74 -1.10 27.33
C THR A 151 -6.66 -0.88 28.84
N LYS A 152 -7.80 -0.83 29.57
CA LYS A 152 -7.79 -0.76 31.05
C LYS A 152 -7.11 -1.97 31.69
N GLN A 153 -7.37 -3.16 31.18
CA GLN A 153 -6.73 -4.39 31.69
C GLN A 153 -5.24 -4.41 31.38
N LEU A 154 -4.84 -3.97 30.17
CA LEU A 154 -3.44 -3.88 29.77
C LEU A 154 -2.68 -2.82 30.58
N LEU A 155 -3.30 -1.68 30.85
CA LEU A 155 -2.72 -0.62 31.69
C LEU A 155 -2.47 -1.13 33.11
N ALA A 156 -3.45 -1.77 33.74
CA ALA A 156 -3.29 -2.32 35.09
C ALA A 156 -2.13 -3.34 35.18
N LYS A 157 -1.96 -4.18 34.15
CA LYS A 157 -0.81 -5.11 34.07
C LYS A 157 0.51 -4.35 33.92
N ALA A 158 0.56 -3.35 33.04
CA ALA A 158 1.75 -2.55 32.81
C ALA A 158 2.16 -1.76 34.07
N GLU A 159 1.20 -1.25 34.84
CA GLU A 159 1.44 -0.56 36.12
C GLU A 159 1.99 -1.51 37.19
N ALA A 160 1.46 -2.74 37.27
CA ALA A 160 2.00 -3.77 38.16
C ALA A 160 3.46 -4.12 37.81
N ASP A 161 3.75 -4.33 36.52
CA ASP A 161 5.11 -4.62 36.04
C ASP A 161 6.07 -3.44 36.27
N GLN A 162 5.57 -2.20 36.14
CA GLN A 162 6.34 -1.00 36.48
C GLN A 162 6.65 -0.92 37.97
N GLY A 163 5.69 -1.27 38.84
CA GLY A 163 5.90 -1.38 40.28
C GLY A 163 7.01 -2.38 40.64
N LEU A 164 7.09 -3.48 39.89
CA LEU A 164 8.15 -4.50 40.00
C LEU A 164 9.48 -4.11 39.31
N GLN A 165 9.56 -2.89 38.74
CA GLN A 165 10.74 -2.34 38.07
C GLN A 165 11.21 -3.18 36.86
N PHE A 166 10.29 -3.84 36.15
CA PHE A 166 10.63 -4.50 34.90
C PHE A 166 11.14 -3.48 33.86
N ALA A 167 12.24 -3.83 33.20
CA ALA A 167 12.87 -2.96 32.22
C ALA A 167 11.91 -2.61 31.07
N GLY A 168 11.65 -1.31 30.88
CA GLY A 168 10.78 -0.81 29.81
C GLY A 168 9.29 -0.80 30.13
N ALA A 169 8.84 -1.26 31.31
CA ALA A 169 7.43 -1.25 31.70
C ALA A 169 6.81 0.16 31.68
N HIS A 170 7.57 1.18 32.07
CA HIS A 170 7.15 2.59 32.03
C HIS A 170 6.66 3.04 30.63
N ARG A 171 7.24 2.51 29.55
CA ARG A 171 6.84 2.85 28.18
C ARG A 171 5.47 2.27 27.82
N TRP A 172 5.16 1.10 28.36
CA TRP A 172 3.85 0.47 28.20
C TRP A 172 2.78 1.24 28.97
N VAL A 173 3.07 1.66 30.19
CA VAL A 173 2.16 2.51 30.97
C VAL A 173 1.88 3.83 30.24
N GLU A 174 2.91 4.50 29.71
CA GLU A 174 2.74 5.73 28.95
C GLU A 174 1.88 5.51 27.69
N ALA A 175 2.15 4.46 26.92
CA ALA A 175 1.41 4.16 25.70
C ALA A 175 -0.06 3.81 25.98
N GLN A 176 -0.33 2.93 26.95
CA GLN A 176 -1.69 2.51 27.29
C GLN A 176 -2.50 3.66 27.92
N THR A 177 -1.87 4.49 28.76
CA THR A 177 -2.52 5.69 29.32
C THR A 177 -2.95 6.65 28.21
N ARG A 178 -2.08 6.90 27.22
CA ARG A 178 -2.42 7.77 26.09
C ARG A 178 -3.59 7.21 25.26
N THR A 179 -3.52 5.94 24.91
CA THR A 179 -4.58 5.27 24.12
C THR A 179 -5.90 5.25 24.88
N LEU A 180 -5.88 5.01 26.20
CA LEU A 180 -7.09 4.99 27.02
C LEU A 180 -7.75 6.37 27.06
N ALA A 181 -6.97 7.42 27.34
CA ALA A 181 -7.48 8.78 27.38
C ALA A 181 -8.14 9.17 26.04
N ARG A 182 -7.56 8.75 24.93
CA ARG A 182 -8.08 8.99 23.58
C ARG A 182 -9.37 8.21 23.29
N ALA A 183 -9.41 6.94 23.68
CA ALA A 183 -10.60 6.11 23.50
C ALA A 183 -11.78 6.65 24.32
N GLU A 184 -11.52 7.07 25.57
CA GLU A 184 -12.54 7.67 26.44
C GLU A 184 -12.99 9.04 25.95
N GLU A 185 -12.08 9.85 25.39
CA GLU A 185 -12.43 11.11 24.74
C GLU A 185 -13.36 10.88 23.55
N LEU A 186 -13.03 9.93 22.67
CA LEU A 186 -13.88 9.57 21.54
C LEU A 186 -15.26 9.10 22.01
N LYS A 187 -15.28 8.20 23.00
CA LYS A 187 -16.52 7.68 23.56
C LYS A 187 -17.40 8.78 24.13
N ARG A 188 -16.83 9.75 24.84
CA ARG A 188 -17.57 10.90 25.37
C ARG A 188 -18.24 11.72 24.27
N ILE A 189 -17.56 11.93 23.13
CA ILE A 189 -18.14 12.64 21.98
C ILE A 189 -19.25 11.80 21.33
N MET A 190 -19.06 10.47 21.23
CA MET A 190 -20.08 9.55 20.71
C MET A 190 -21.33 9.53 21.61
N ASP A 191 -21.15 9.55 22.92
CA ASP A 191 -22.26 9.52 23.89
C ASP A 191 -22.96 10.90 24.06
N ASP A 192 -22.35 12.00 23.59
CA ASP A 192 -22.90 13.35 23.75
C ASP A 192 -24.20 13.53 22.93
N PRO A 193 -25.36 13.80 23.57
CA PRO A 193 -26.63 13.99 22.86
C PRO A 193 -26.64 15.22 21.94
N LEU A 194 -25.73 16.18 22.13
CA LEU A 194 -25.59 17.36 21.26
C LEU A 194 -24.99 17.01 19.89
N VAL A 195 -24.30 15.88 19.77
CA VAL A 195 -23.73 15.41 18.51
C VAL A 195 -24.79 14.55 17.79
N PRO A 196 -25.27 14.95 16.60
CA PRO A 196 -26.29 14.18 15.88
C PRO A 196 -25.74 12.85 15.37
N ALA A 197 -26.60 11.85 15.23
CA ALA A 197 -26.25 10.60 14.56
C ALA A 197 -25.84 10.87 13.11
N GLY A 198 -24.81 10.17 12.63
CA GLY A 198 -24.18 10.40 11.33
C GLY A 198 -23.15 11.53 11.31
N ALA A 199 -22.90 12.22 12.44
CA ALA A 199 -21.84 13.20 12.52
C ALA A 199 -20.47 12.55 12.30
N VAL A 200 -19.63 13.22 11.50
CA VAL A 200 -18.23 12.85 11.30
C VAL A 200 -17.40 13.53 12.38
N ILE A 201 -16.75 12.72 13.21
CA ILE A 201 -15.96 13.13 14.35
C ILE A 201 -14.48 12.92 14.01
N SER A 202 -13.68 13.95 14.22
CA SER A 202 -12.22 13.89 14.19
C SER A 202 -11.70 14.44 15.50
N ILE A 203 -10.80 13.70 16.16
CA ILE A 203 -10.16 14.15 17.39
C ILE A 203 -8.85 14.80 17.01
N ASN A 204 -8.68 16.07 17.38
CA ASN A 204 -7.42 16.76 17.14
C ASN A 204 -6.29 16.10 17.94
N THR A 205 -5.22 15.68 17.26
CA THR A 205 -4.05 15.06 17.90
C THR A 205 -2.93 16.09 17.95
N PRO A 206 -2.61 16.66 19.14
CA PRO A 206 -1.64 17.76 19.25
C PRO A 206 -0.21 17.32 18.94
N VAL A 207 0.08 16.01 19.04
CA VAL A 207 1.40 15.45 18.73
C VAL A 207 1.22 14.17 17.92
N MET A 208 1.50 14.26 16.63
CA MET A 208 1.53 13.09 15.76
C MET A 208 2.84 12.30 15.96
N PRO A 209 2.78 10.96 16.02
CA PRO A 209 3.98 10.14 16.12
C PRO A 209 4.79 10.24 14.82
N SER A 210 5.88 11.00 14.87
CA SER A 210 6.80 11.20 13.74
C SER A 210 8.12 10.48 13.98
N ARG A 211 8.50 9.62 13.04
CA ARG A 211 9.81 8.93 13.05
C ARG A 211 10.98 9.90 13.01
N LEU A 212 10.82 11.03 12.32
CA LEU A 212 11.84 12.08 12.26
C LEU A 212 11.98 12.77 13.62
N THR A 213 10.87 13.15 14.24
CA THR A 213 10.87 13.77 15.58
C THR A 213 11.46 12.83 16.61
N GLN A 214 11.10 11.54 16.54
CA GLN A 214 11.65 10.50 17.42
C GLN A 214 13.17 10.35 17.22
N ALA A 215 13.64 10.29 15.97
CA ALA A 215 15.06 10.20 15.66
C ALA A 215 15.86 11.43 16.14
N ILE A 216 15.30 12.63 16.03
CA ILE A 216 15.89 13.87 16.57
C ILE A 216 16.03 13.77 18.09
N HIS A 217 14.96 13.34 18.77
CA HIS A 217 14.96 13.21 20.22
C HIS A 217 15.95 12.14 20.72
N ASP A 218 16.01 10.99 20.04
CA ASP A 218 16.96 9.92 20.36
C ASP A 218 18.40 10.40 20.15
N ARG A 219 18.66 11.16 19.07
CA ARG A 219 19.99 11.76 18.83
C ARG A 219 20.36 12.76 19.91
N GLN A 220 19.43 13.59 20.36
CA GLN A 220 19.66 14.54 21.47
C GLN A 220 20.00 13.80 22.78
N LYS A 221 19.29 12.71 23.10
CA LYS A 221 19.61 11.86 24.25
C LYS A 221 21.03 11.28 24.17
N LEU A 222 21.41 10.76 23.00
CA LEU A 222 22.77 10.22 22.78
C LEU A 222 23.86 11.28 22.93
N ILE A 223 23.62 12.50 22.45
CA ILE A 223 24.54 13.63 22.65
C ILE A 223 24.65 13.98 24.15
N ALA A 224 23.54 14.03 24.87
CA ALA A 224 23.53 14.34 26.30
C ALA A 224 24.19 13.25 27.16
N LEU A 225 24.13 11.99 26.72
CA LEU A 225 24.77 10.85 27.38
C LEU A 225 26.26 10.71 27.03
N SER A 226 26.76 11.44 26.02
CA SER A 226 28.18 11.41 25.68
C SER A 226 28.97 12.22 26.70
N PRO A 227 29.96 11.64 27.41
CA PRO A 227 30.79 12.40 28.32
C PRO A 227 31.54 13.49 27.53
N ALA A 228 31.59 14.70 28.09
CA ALA A 228 32.33 15.81 27.50
C ALA A 228 33.76 15.35 27.20
N VAL A 229 34.12 15.27 25.91
CA VAL A 229 35.49 14.99 25.49
C VAL A 229 36.33 16.17 25.98
N HIS A 230 36.99 16.01 27.12
CA HIS A 230 37.97 16.98 27.57
C HIS A 230 39.08 17.02 26.51
N PRO A 231 39.45 18.21 25.99
CA PRO A 231 40.51 18.30 25.01
C PRO A 231 41.79 17.73 25.62
N VAL A 232 42.29 16.64 25.05
CA VAL A 232 43.59 16.07 25.39
C VAL A 232 44.61 17.16 25.12
N LYS A 233 45.22 17.72 26.18
CA LYS A 233 46.31 18.70 26.05
C LYS A 233 47.39 18.03 25.21
N ALA A 234 47.61 18.55 24.00
CA ALA A 234 48.70 18.11 23.13
C ALA A 234 50.02 18.29 23.88
N GLY A 235 50.60 17.18 24.34
CA GLY A 235 51.91 17.18 24.98
C GLY A 235 52.92 17.80 24.02
N ARG A 236 53.60 18.86 24.45
CA ARG A 236 54.73 19.44 23.72
C ARG A 236 55.73 18.33 23.44
N ARG A 237 55.84 17.89 22.18
CA ARG A 237 56.95 17.06 21.72
C ARG A 237 58.22 17.87 22.01
N ARG A 238 59.02 17.43 22.99
CA ARG A 238 60.40 17.91 23.13
C ARG A 238 61.13 17.45 21.87
N ARG A 239 61.59 18.41 21.06
CA ARG A 239 62.56 18.13 19.98
C ARG A 239 63.85 17.66 20.65
N ALA A 240 64.32 16.48 20.26
CA ALA A 240 65.69 16.06 20.46
C ALA A 240 66.57 16.72 19.40
#